data_AF-A0A7S2DUI8-F1
#
_entry.id   AF-A0A7S2DUI8-F1
#
_cell.length_a   1.000
_cell.length_b   1.000
_cell.length_c   1.000
_cell.angle_alpha   90.00
_cell.angle_beta   90.00
_cell.angle_gamma   90.00
#
_symmetry.space_group_name_H-M   'P 1'
#
loop_
_entity.id
_entity.type
_entity.pdbx_description
1 polymer ?
#
loop_
_entity_poly.entity_id
_entity_poly.type
_entity_poly.pdbx_seq_one_letter_code
_entity_poly.pdbx_strand_id
1 'polypeptide(L)'
;NFPPGAVSLKVALTLPVDEFLCMGEKKRPDFPTQKEVKQYNLDVQQPLLAYKRPVGAPEIDKTLTRNRMGYFICFDLSDDEGDSLKEAMALFNMLKKALFEKKTGTTRLKPFIWLVGCKSDKASEDALTKNKDSAQLWSEQQEIPFYPTSARTLKGVHKVFEEMLEAISSLENLWSFQGVDGEEVEDEENANCSVS
;
A
#
# COMPACT_ATOMS: atom_id res chain seq x y z
N ASN A 1 -40.13 -47.45 -37.29
CA ASN A 1 -39.02 -48.40 -37.52
C ASN A 1 -37.77 -47.63 -37.95
N PHE A 2 -36.87 -47.37 -37.00
CA PHE A 2 -35.53 -46.80 -37.27
C PHE A 2 -34.52 -47.95 -37.51
N PRO A 3 -33.51 -47.79 -38.38
CA PRO A 3 -32.59 -48.87 -38.72
C PRO A 3 -31.63 -49.20 -37.56
N PRO A 4 -31.23 -50.48 -37.39
CA PRO A 4 -30.29 -50.90 -36.36
C PRO A 4 -28.86 -50.48 -36.79
N GLY A 5 -28.27 -49.54 -36.06
CA GLY A 5 -26.89 -49.06 -36.33
C GLY A 5 -26.59 -47.61 -35.95
N ALA A 6 -27.54 -46.86 -35.39
CA ALA A 6 -27.29 -45.48 -34.96
C ALA A 6 -26.56 -45.44 -33.60
N VAL A 7 -25.30 -45.01 -33.64
CA VAL A 7 -24.46 -44.75 -32.46
C VAL A 7 -25.05 -43.56 -31.68
N SER A 8 -25.40 -43.77 -30.42
CA SER A 8 -25.78 -42.70 -29.49
C SER A 8 -24.54 -41.88 -29.12
N LEU A 9 -24.26 -40.81 -29.87
CA LEU A 9 -23.31 -39.78 -29.46
C LEU A 9 -23.90 -38.99 -28.28
N LYS A 10 -23.51 -39.36 -27.05
CA LYS A 10 -23.71 -38.52 -25.86
C LYS A 10 -22.74 -37.34 -25.95
N VAL A 11 -23.11 -36.32 -26.71
CA VAL A 11 -22.42 -35.03 -26.67
C VAL A 11 -22.92 -34.31 -25.42
N ALA A 12 -22.12 -34.36 -24.35
CA ALA A 12 -22.29 -33.44 -23.24
C ALA A 12 -21.87 -32.04 -23.71
N LEU A 13 -22.82 -31.27 -24.24
CA LEU A 13 -22.66 -29.84 -24.46
C LEU A 13 -22.65 -29.17 -23.09
N THR A 14 -21.49 -29.13 -22.43
CA THR A 14 -21.23 -28.17 -21.37
C THR A 14 -21.04 -26.80 -22.03
N LEU A 15 -22.16 -26.19 -22.40
CA LEU A 15 -22.17 -24.75 -22.66
C LEU A 15 -21.83 -24.08 -21.32
N PRO A 16 -20.81 -23.20 -21.25
CA PRO A 16 -20.58 -22.41 -20.05
C PRO A 16 -21.86 -21.61 -19.80
N VAL A 17 -22.48 -21.86 -18.65
CA VAL A 17 -23.60 -21.06 -18.17
C VAL A 17 -23.09 -19.64 -18.03
N ASP A 18 -23.69 -18.74 -18.79
CA ASP A 18 -23.38 -17.33 -18.86
C ASP A 18 -23.31 -16.74 -17.44
N GLU A 19 -22.11 -16.32 -17.00
CA GLU A 19 -21.85 -15.73 -15.67
C GLU A 19 -22.74 -14.51 -15.38
N PHE A 20 -23.34 -13.93 -16.42
CA PHE A 20 -24.24 -12.80 -16.33
C PHE A 20 -25.58 -13.12 -15.64
N LEU A 21 -26.01 -14.39 -15.60
CA LEU A 21 -27.31 -14.78 -15.02
C LEU A 21 -27.28 -15.03 -13.50
N CYS A 22 -26.12 -14.96 -12.86
CA CYS A 22 -25.95 -15.16 -11.41
C CYS A 22 -25.90 -13.85 -10.59
N MET A 23 -26.36 -12.71 -11.14
CA MET A 23 -26.41 -11.39 -10.49
C MET A 23 -27.44 -11.26 -9.33
N GLY A 24 -27.83 -12.37 -8.70
CA GLY A 24 -28.81 -12.40 -7.60
C GLY A 24 -28.34 -13.11 -6.33
N GLU A 25 -27.31 -13.95 -6.42
CA GLU A 25 -26.75 -14.61 -5.24
C GLU A 25 -25.61 -13.76 -4.70
N LYS A 26 -25.87 -13.03 -3.60
CA LYS A 26 -24.79 -12.45 -2.79
C LYS A 26 -23.91 -13.60 -2.33
N LYS A 27 -22.79 -13.84 -3.03
CA LYS A 27 -21.69 -14.63 -2.50
C LYS A 27 -21.40 -14.08 -1.11
N ARG A 28 -21.52 -14.95 -0.09
CA ARG A 28 -21.08 -14.61 1.26
C ARG A 28 -19.63 -14.14 1.13
N PRO A 29 -19.22 -13.08 1.85
CA PRO A 29 -17.82 -12.68 1.82
C PRO A 29 -16.97 -13.90 2.13
N ASP A 30 -16.04 -14.23 1.24
CA ASP A 30 -15.09 -15.33 1.45
C ASP A 30 -14.25 -14.93 2.66
N PHE A 31 -14.65 -15.43 3.82
CA PHE A 31 -13.87 -15.26 5.03
C PHE A 31 -12.58 -16.05 4.83
N PRO A 32 -11.40 -15.43 5.03
CA PRO A 32 -10.14 -16.13 4.86
C PRO A 32 -10.13 -17.35 5.78
N THR A 33 -9.81 -18.50 5.20
CA THR A 33 -9.71 -19.74 5.96
C THR A 33 -8.64 -19.59 7.04
N GLN A 34 -8.77 -20.30 8.17
CA GLN A 34 -7.79 -20.24 9.26
C GLN A 34 -6.35 -20.53 8.79
N LYS A 35 -6.17 -21.28 7.70
CA LYS A 35 -4.86 -21.50 7.07
C LYS A 35 -4.33 -20.25 6.37
N GLU A 36 -5.18 -19.52 5.65
CA GLU A 36 -4.82 -18.25 5.01
C GLU A 36 -4.50 -17.17 6.06
N VAL A 37 -5.25 -17.14 7.17
CA VAL A 37 -4.95 -16.23 8.29
C VAL A 37 -3.60 -16.57 8.94
N LYS A 38 -3.31 -17.85 9.17
CA LYS A 38 -2.01 -18.29 9.72
C LYS A 38 -0.85 -18.03 8.77
N GLN A 39 -1.03 -18.30 7.47
CA GLN A 39 -0.01 -18.03 6.47
C GLN A 39 0.25 -16.53 6.33
N TYR A 40 -0.81 -15.72 6.31
CA TYR A 40 -0.69 -14.26 6.33
C TYR A 40 0.08 -13.77 7.56
N ASN A 41 -0.22 -14.28 8.75
CA ASN A 41 0.51 -13.92 9.97
C ASN A 41 1.99 -14.33 9.93
N LEU A 42 2.30 -15.50 9.36
CA LEU A 42 3.67 -15.97 9.14
C LEU A 42 4.42 -15.10 8.12
N ASP A 43 3.76 -14.78 7.03
CA ASP A 43 4.32 -13.92 5.98
C ASP A 43 4.60 -12.54 6.58
N VAL A 44 3.66 -11.96 7.35
CA VAL A 44 3.78 -10.64 8.03
C VAL A 44 4.98 -10.57 8.99
N GLN A 45 5.41 -11.69 9.56
CA GLN A 45 6.59 -11.75 10.44
C GLN A 45 7.93 -11.71 9.68
N GLN A 46 7.91 -11.75 8.34
CA GLN A 46 9.12 -11.84 7.51
C GLN A 46 9.26 -10.59 6.62
N PRO A 47 9.87 -9.50 7.12
CA PRO A 47 9.92 -8.22 6.42
C PRO A 47 10.82 -8.22 5.15
N LEU A 48 11.64 -9.25 4.96
CA LEU A 48 12.58 -9.39 3.83
C LEU A 48 12.10 -10.35 2.73
N LEU A 49 10.97 -11.04 2.92
CA LEU A 49 10.43 -11.92 1.88
C LEU A 49 9.52 -11.12 0.94
N ALA A 50 9.73 -11.30 -0.36
CA ALA A 50 8.90 -10.67 -1.38
C ALA A 50 7.48 -11.24 -1.30
N TYR A 51 6.57 -10.47 -0.71
CA TYR A 51 5.15 -10.80 -0.65
C TYR A 51 4.57 -10.86 -2.05
N LYS A 52 3.82 -11.92 -2.38
CA LYS A 52 2.91 -11.88 -3.52
C LYS A 52 1.77 -10.91 -3.17
N ARG A 53 1.78 -9.75 -3.81
CA ARG A 53 0.72 -8.74 -3.67
C ARG A 53 -0.64 -9.40 -3.93
N PRO A 54 -1.59 -9.38 -2.98
CA PRO A 54 -2.95 -9.77 -3.29
C PRO A 54 -3.53 -8.77 -4.29
N VAL A 55 -3.93 -9.25 -5.47
CA VAL A 55 -4.57 -8.43 -6.50
C VAL A 55 -6.00 -8.15 -6.04
N GLY A 56 -6.25 -6.97 -5.49
CA GLY A 56 -7.56 -6.56 -4.97
C GLY A 56 -7.75 -5.05 -4.98
N ALA A 57 -8.98 -4.61 -4.69
CA ALA A 57 -9.32 -3.19 -4.60
C ALA A 57 -8.45 -2.47 -3.53
N PRO A 58 -8.10 -1.19 -3.71
CA PRO A 58 -7.20 -0.44 -2.82
C PRO A 58 -7.68 -0.35 -1.35
N GLU A 59 -8.97 -0.56 -1.08
CA GLU A 59 -9.51 -0.62 0.29
C GLU A 59 -9.18 -1.94 1.02
N ILE A 60 -8.91 -3.00 0.25
CA ILE A 60 -8.58 -4.35 0.73
C ILE A 60 -7.05 -4.51 0.84
N ASP A 61 -6.30 -3.89 -0.08
CA ASP A 61 -4.84 -3.93 -0.12
C ASP A 61 -4.19 -2.95 0.87
N LYS A 62 -4.23 -3.30 2.16
CA LYS A 62 -3.57 -2.54 3.26
C LYS A 62 -2.05 -2.81 3.35
N THR A 63 -1.48 -3.58 2.43
CA THR A 63 -0.06 -4.00 2.47
C THR A 63 0.92 -2.84 2.27
N LEU A 64 0.45 -1.74 1.68
CA LEU A 64 1.23 -0.53 1.48
C LEU A 64 1.48 0.26 2.77
N THR A 65 0.65 0.11 3.81
CA THR A 65 0.66 1.02 4.98
C THR A 65 1.00 0.37 6.33
N ARG A 66 1.06 -0.95 6.45
CA ARG A 66 1.32 -1.64 7.73
C ARG A 66 2.82 -1.93 7.91
N ASN A 67 3.38 -1.57 9.07
CA ASN A 67 4.78 -1.81 9.46
C ASN A 67 5.86 -1.22 8.52
N ARG A 68 5.54 -0.13 7.82
CA ARG A 68 6.54 0.65 7.07
C ARG A 68 7.09 1.75 7.97
N MET A 69 8.41 1.85 8.06
CA MET A 69 9.11 2.83 8.91
C MET A 69 9.48 4.11 8.16
N GLY A 70 9.54 4.05 6.82
CA GLY A 70 9.92 5.16 5.97
C GLY A 70 9.25 5.08 4.60
N TYR A 71 8.94 6.25 4.02
CA TYR A 71 8.40 6.42 2.68
C TYR A 71 9.22 7.45 1.91
N PHE A 72 9.54 7.12 0.66
CA PHE A 72 9.99 8.09 -0.32
C PHE A 72 8.82 8.40 -1.26
N ILE A 73 8.47 9.68 -1.37
CA ILE A 73 7.51 10.15 -2.37
C ILE A 73 8.30 10.77 -3.49
N CYS A 74 8.37 10.07 -4.62
CA CYS A 74 9.17 10.46 -5.76
C CYS A 74 8.35 11.23 -6.79
N PHE A 75 8.91 12.28 -7.37
CA PHE A 75 8.36 12.98 -8.53
C PHE A 75 9.46 13.32 -9.54
N ASP A 76 9.09 13.74 -10.75
CA ASP A 76 10.05 14.06 -11.81
C ASP A 76 10.38 15.55 -11.82
N LEU A 77 11.65 15.93 -11.61
CA LEU A 77 12.07 17.32 -11.70
C LEU A 77 12.06 17.86 -13.13
N SER A 78 12.17 16.98 -14.11
CA SER A 78 12.20 17.34 -15.54
C SER A 78 10.81 17.49 -16.17
N ASP A 79 9.75 17.38 -15.37
CA ASP A 79 8.37 17.52 -15.82
C ASP A 79 7.99 18.99 -15.99
N ASP A 80 7.90 19.46 -17.24
CA ASP A 80 7.62 20.86 -17.57
C ASP A 80 6.24 21.33 -17.04
N GLU A 81 5.25 20.43 -17.00
CA GLU A 81 3.88 20.72 -16.56
C GLU A 81 3.74 20.70 -15.03
N GLY A 82 4.68 20.05 -14.35
CA GLY A 82 4.75 19.91 -12.90
C GLY A 82 3.64 19.01 -12.33
N ASP A 83 3.04 18.17 -13.16
CA ASP A 83 1.94 17.28 -12.77
C ASP A 83 2.41 16.17 -11.85
N SER A 84 3.62 15.64 -12.06
CA SER A 84 4.25 14.68 -11.16
C SER A 84 4.48 15.25 -9.75
N LEU A 85 4.80 16.54 -9.64
CA LEU A 85 4.94 17.22 -8.35
C LEU A 85 3.57 17.35 -7.66
N LYS A 86 2.53 17.74 -8.40
CA LYS A 86 1.16 17.82 -7.87
C LYS A 86 0.66 16.45 -7.39
N GLU A 87 0.94 15.39 -8.16
CA GLU A 87 0.59 14.03 -7.78
C GLU A 87 1.31 13.59 -6.50
N ALA A 88 2.62 13.88 -6.38
CA ALA A 88 3.37 13.61 -5.16
C ALA A 88 2.78 14.34 -3.93
N MET A 89 2.37 15.59 -4.08
CA MET A 89 1.67 16.34 -3.01
C MET A 89 0.32 15.69 -2.66
N ALA A 90 -0.44 15.23 -3.64
CA ALA A 90 -1.70 14.52 -3.42
C ALA A 90 -1.50 13.19 -2.70
N LEU A 91 -0.49 12.40 -3.11
CA LEU A 91 -0.08 11.15 -2.46
C LEU A 91 0.34 11.38 -1.01
N PHE A 92 1.12 12.42 -0.74
CA PHE A 92 1.48 12.79 0.62
C PHE A 92 0.26 13.09 1.48
N ASN A 93 -0.69 13.89 0.97
CA ASN A 93 -1.91 14.22 1.70
C ASN A 93 -2.77 12.98 1.96
N MET A 94 -2.88 12.08 0.99
CA MET A 94 -3.59 10.80 1.16
C MET A 94 -2.91 9.92 2.23
N LEU A 95 -1.57 9.81 2.19
CA LEU A 95 -0.80 9.05 3.17
C LEU A 95 -0.92 9.67 4.57
N LYS A 96 -0.82 11.00 4.67
CA LYS A 96 -1.03 11.76 5.90
C LYS A 96 -2.41 11.44 6.48
N LYS A 97 -3.48 11.53 5.69
CA LYS A 97 -4.83 11.17 6.16
C LYS A 97 -4.90 9.72 6.64
N ALA A 98 -4.41 8.77 5.85
CA ALA A 98 -4.45 7.36 6.20
C ALA A 98 -3.69 7.02 7.50
N LEU A 99 -2.57 7.71 7.76
CA LEU A 99 -1.74 7.52 8.95
C LEU A 99 -2.27 8.27 10.18
N PHE A 100 -2.82 9.47 10.01
CA PHE A 100 -3.20 10.36 11.12
C PHE A 100 -4.69 10.36 11.47
N GLU A 101 -5.60 10.02 10.54
CA GLU A 101 -7.05 10.03 10.80
C GLU A 101 -7.55 8.72 11.43
N LYS A 102 -6.77 7.63 11.37
CA LYS A 102 -7.08 6.39 12.10
C LYS A 102 -6.80 6.54 13.60
N LYS A 103 -7.74 7.17 14.31
CA LYS A 103 -7.84 7.23 15.79
C LYS A 103 -8.17 5.87 16.42
N THR A 104 -7.40 4.82 16.15
CA THR A 104 -7.52 3.56 16.90
C THR A 104 -6.40 3.48 17.92
N GLY A 105 -6.67 4.03 19.11
CA GLY A 105 -6.27 3.58 20.46
C GLY A 105 -4.80 3.43 20.85
N THR A 106 -3.91 3.07 19.93
CA THR A 106 -2.50 2.78 20.19
C THR A 106 -1.65 3.82 19.51
N THR A 107 -0.58 4.22 20.21
CA THR A 107 0.46 5.16 19.82
C THR A 107 1.17 4.66 18.57
N ARG A 108 0.50 4.70 17.41
CA ARG A 108 1.05 4.23 16.15
C ARG A 108 2.22 5.13 15.80
N LEU A 109 3.37 4.48 15.71
CA LEU A 109 4.62 5.14 15.40
C LEU A 109 4.50 5.83 14.06
N LYS A 110 4.89 7.10 14.02
CA LYS A 110 4.83 7.92 12.82
C LYS A 110 6.02 7.53 11.92
N PRO A 111 5.77 6.99 10.72
CA PRO A 111 6.85 6.69 9.79
C PRO A 111 7.45 7.99 9.24
N PHE A 112 8.72 7.92 8.85
CA PHE A 112 9.37 9.01 8.13
C PHE A 112 8.80 9.12 6.71
N ILE A 113 8.56 10.33 6.23
CA ILE A 113 8.06 10.57 4.88
C ILE A 113 8.91 11.66 4.26
N TRP A 114 9.66 11.34 3.21
CA TRP A 114 10.56 12.26 2.54
C TRP A 114 10.16 12.47 1.09
N LEU A 115 10.34 13.69 0.61
CA LEU A 115 10.08 14.06 -0.77
C LEU A 115 11.36 13.92 -1.60
N VAL A 116 11.29 13.25 -2.75
CA VAL A 116 12.45 12.97 -3.61
C VAL A 116 12.17 13.45 -5.02
N GLY A 117 12.92 14.47 -5.45
CA GLY A 117 12.87 14.95 -6.83
C GLY A 117 13.82 14.14 -7.70
N CYS A 118 13.31 13.31 -8.59
CA CYS A 118 14.09 12.45 -9.47
C CYS A 118 14.48 13.17 -10.78
N LYS A 119 15.39 12.54 -11.55
CA LYS A 119 15.84 12.99 -12.89
C LYS A 119 16.42 14.41 -12.92
N SER A 120 17.13 14.81 -11.87
CA SER A 120 17.86 16.09 -11.83
C SER A 120 18.97 16.22 -12.90
N ASP A 121 19.23 15.16 -13.68
CA ASP A 121 20.15 15.15 -14.82
C ASP A 121 19.50 15.47 -16.18
N LYS A 122 18.17 15.48 -16.30
CA LYS A 122 17.49 15.39 -17.62
C LYS A 122 16.69 16.64 -18.05
N ALA A 123 16.72 17.74 -17.31
CA ALA A 123 15.75 18.82 -17.51
C ALA A 123 16.27 20.00 -18.35
N SER A 124 15.33 20.77 -18.92
CA SER A 124 15.58 22.19 -19.22
C SER A 124 15.87 22.93 -17.90
N GLU A 125 16.78 23.90 -17.92
CA GLU A 125 17.21 24.59 -16.70
C GLU A 125 16.03 25.29 -15.98
N ASP A 126 15.03 25.72 -16.76
CA ASP A 126 13.83 26.41 -16.28
C ASP A 126 12.88 25.48 -15.51
N ALA A 127 12.53 24.32 -16.08
CA ALA A 127 11.64 23.37 -15.43
C ALA A 127 12.25 22.79 -14.15
N LEU A 128 13.55 22.50 -14.20
CA LEU A 128 14.29 22.00 -13.04
C LEU A 128 14.27 22.99 -11.89
N THR A 129 14.58 24.26 -12.17
CA THR A 129 14.64 25.31 -11.16
C THR A 129 13.24 25.54 -10.57
N LYS A 130 12.22 25.70 -11.42
CA LYS A 130 10.83 25.89 -11.01
C LYS A 130 10.33 24.75 -10.11
N ASN A 131 10.50 23.50 -10.53
CA ASN A 131 10.01 22.35 -9.78
C ASN A 131 10.79 22.12 -8.49
N LYS A 132 12.11 22.34 -8.52
CA LYS A 132 12.95 22.24 -7.32
C LYS A 132 12.56 23.29 -6.28
N ASP A 133 12.39 24.55 -6.68
CA ASP A 133 12.04 25.64 -5.77
C ASP A 133 10.63 25.43 -5.20
N SER A 134 9.68 25.01 -6.05
CA SER A 134 8.31 24.69 -5.62
C SER A 134 8.27 23.53 -4.63
N ALA A 135 9.06 22.47 -4.88
CA ALA A 135 9.16 21.32 -4.00
C ALA A 135 9.83 21.67 -2.67
N GLN A 136 10.90 22.46 -2.69
CA GLN A 136 11.61 22.93 -1.48
C GLN A 136 10.67 23.76 -0.59
N LEU A 137 9.97 24.73 -1.17
CA LEU A 137 9.03 25.57 -0.43
C LEU A 137 7.91 24.73 0.20
N TRP A 138 7.35 23.79 -0.56
CA TRP A 138 6.28 22.95 -0.06
C TRP A 138 6.76 21.94 1.00
N SER A 139 7.96 21.38 0.85
CA SER A 139 8.54 20.44 1.81
C SER A 139 8.81 21.12 3.15
N GLU A 140 9.27 22.38 3.14
CA GLU A 140 9.43 23.20 4.35
C GLU A 140 8.08 23.45 5.03
N GLN A 141 7.02 23.77 4.26
CA GLN A 141 5.67 23.95 4.79
C GLN A 141 5.08 22.69 5.42
N GLN A 142 5.44 21.50 4.91
CA GLN A 142 4.99 20.22 5.46
C GLN A 142 5.94 19.64 6.51
N GLU A 143 7.05 20.32 6.81
CA GLU A 143 8.10 19.87 7.73
C GLU A 143 8.67 18.49 7.34
N ILE A 144 8.88 18.27 6.04
CA ILE A 144 9.51 17.05 5.53
C ILE A 144 10.81 17.36 4.76
N PRO A 145 11.82 16.51 4.84
CA PRO A 145 13.03 16.62 4.02
C PRO A 145 12.73 16.49 2.51
N PHE A 146 13.44 17.28 1.70
CA PHE A 146 13.45 17.19 0.24
C PHE A 146 14.85 16.92 -0.30
N TYR A 147 14.96 15.96 -1.23
CA TYR A 147 16.22 15.58 -1.86
C TYR A 147 16.11 15.56 -3.39
N PRO A 148 16.87 16.41 -4.12
CA PRO A 148 17.03 16.27 -5.55
C PRO A 148 18.03 15.14 -5.85
N THR A 149 17.63 14.21 -6.70
CA THR A 149 18.37 12.99 -7.02
C THR A 149 18.40 12.72 -8.51
N SER A 150 19.34 11.89 -8.94
CA SER A 150 19.39 11.32 -10.28
C SER A 150 19.79 9.86 -10.17
N ALA A 151 18.85 8.97 -10.46
CA ALA A 151 19.13 7.54 -10.50
C ALA A 151 20.12 7.17 -11.63
N ARG A 152 20.14 7.94 -12.72
CA ARG A 152 21.05 7.71 -13.85
C ARG A 152 22.50 7.98 -13.49
N THR A 153 22.76 9.08 -12.77
CA THR A 153 24.11 9.51 -12.38
C THR A 153 24.48 9.10 -10.96
N LEU A 154 23.56 8.42 -10.25
CA LEU A 154 23.63 8.08 -8.82
C LEU A 154 23.74 9.29 -7.88
N LYS A 155 23.59 10.52 -8.39
CA LYS A 155 23.68 11.75 -7.61
C LYS A 155 22.58 11.80 -6.55
N GLY A 156 22.97 11.95 -5.29
CA GLY A 156 22.06 12.12 -4.15
C GLY A 156 21.31 10.85 -3.72
N VAL A 157 21.39 9.76 -4.49
CA VAL A 157 20.66 8.51 -4.20
C VAL A 157 21.21 7.83 -2.95
N HIS A 158 22.53 7.65 -2.84
CA HIS A 158 23.11 7.02 -1.65
C HIS A 158 22.75 7.80 -0.37
N LYS A 159 22.94 9.11 -0.42
CA LYS A 159 22.69 10.02 0.69
C LYS A 159 21.24 9.96 1.20
N VAL A 160 20.25 9.99 0.30
CA VAL A 160 18.84 9.96 0.72
C VAL A 160 18.45 8.64 1.38
N PHE A 161 19.03 7.52 0.95
CA PHE A 161 18.80 6.23 1.60
C PHE A 161 19.54 6.12 2.94
N GLU A 162 20.80 6.54 2.99
CA GLU A 162 21.63 6.53 4.19
C GLU A 162 21.01 7.35 5.31
N GLU A 163 20.62 8.60 5.04
CA GLU A 163 20.02 9.46 6.06
C GLU A 163 18.65 8.91 6.52
N MET A 164 17.88 8.25 5.64
CA MET A 164 16.59 7.66 6.02
C MET A 164 16.80 6.48 6.97
N LEU A 165 17.79 5.63 6.66
CA LEU A 165 18.15 4.51 7.52
C LEU A 165 18.67 5.00 8.87
N GLU A 166 19.50 6.05 8.89
CA GLU A 166 19.97 6.68 10.11
C GLU A 166 18.80 7.21 10.95
N ALA A 167 17.88 7.96 10.33
CA ALA A 167 16.69 8.48 10.97
C ALA A 167 15.81 7.37 11.57
N ILE A 168 15.55 6.29 10.81
CA ILE A 168 14.82 5.12 11.29
C ILE A 168 15.55 4.46 12.46
N SER A 169 16.86 4.25 12.33
CA SER A 169 17.66 3.58 13.36
C SER A 169 17.69 4.35 14.68
N SER A 170 17.65 5.69 14.61
CA SER A 170 17.61 6.57 15.78
C SER A 170 16.31 6.49 16.59
N LEU A 171 15.24 5.99 15.99
CA LEU A 171 13.96 5.78 16.66
C LEU A 171 13.76 4.29 16.94
N GLU A 172 14.30 3.83 18.07
CA GLU A 172 14.21 2.44 18.51
C GLU A 172 12.78 1.89 18.47
N ASN A 173 11.80 2.73 18.83
CA ASN A 173 10.40 2.34 18.84
C ASN A 173 9.87 1.94 17.45
N LEU A 174 10.43 2.46 16.34
CA LEU A 174 10.00 2.08 14.98
C LEU A 174 10.32 0.63 14.61
N TRP A 175 11.35 0.05 15.24
CA TRP A 175 11.85 -1.30 14.94
C TRP A 175 11.90 -2.22 16.15
N SER A 176 11.54 -1.74 17.35
CA SER A 176 11.38 -2.57 18.54
C SER A 176 10.09 -3.40 18.41
N PHE A 177 10.28 -4.71 18.28
CA PHE A 177 9.21 -5.70 18.09
C PHE A 177 8.35 -5.94 19.35
N GLN A 178 8.36 -5.06 20.35
CA GLN A 178 7.58 -5.23 21.58
C GLN A 178 6.08 -5.01 21.32
N GLY A 179 5.43 -6.04 20.77
CA GLY A 179 4.15 -6.56 21.25
C GLY A 179 2.89 -5.71 21.22
N VAL A 180 2.86 -4.51 20.61
CA VAL A 180 1.62 -3.67 20.62
C VAL A 180 0.51 -4.22 19.71
N ASP A 181 0.80 -5.19 18.83
CA ASP A 181 -0.16 -5.76 17.89
C ASP A 181 -0.74 -7.13 18.34
N GLY A 182 -0.77 -7.41 19.65
CA GLY A 182 -1.12 -8.72 20.21
C GLY A 182 -2.30 -8.81 21.17
N GLU A 183 -2.89 -7.70 21.64
CA GLU A 183 -4.14 -7.76 22.40
C GLU A 183 -5.31 -7.50 21.45
N GLU A 184 -5.82 -8.59 20.87
CA GLU A 184 -7.21 -8.64 20.45
C GLU A 184 -8.05 -8.35 21.69
N VAL A 185 -8.57 -7.13 21.79
CA VAL A 185 -9.66 -6.84 22.72
C VAL A 185 -10.83 -7.67 22.23
N GLU A 186 -11.07 -8.81 22.89
CA GLU A 186 -12.33 -9.53 22.79
C GLU A 186 -13.42 -8.52 23.16
N ASP A 187 -14.23 -8.11 22.18
CA ASP A 187 -15.46 -7.36 22.43
C ASP A 187 -16.39 -8.26 23.25
N GLU A 188 -16.26 -8.21 24.58
CA GLU A 188 -17.31 -8.63 25.52
C GLU A 188 -18.49 -7.66 25.42
N GLU A 189 -19.32 -7.80 24.40
CA GLU A 189 -20.71 -7.36 24.49
C GLU A 189 -21.64 -8.34 23.78
N ASN A 190 -22.25 -9.23 24.56
CA ASN A 190 -23.69 -9.45 24.41
C ASN A 190 -24.35 -9.94 25.71
N ALA A 191 -24.94 -8.96 26.38
CA ALA A 191 -26.35 -8.98 26.75
C ALA A 191 -26.82 -10.06 27.74
N ASN A 192 -26.80 -9.64 29.01
CA ASN A 192 -27.97 -9.65 29.89
C ASN A 192 -29.31 -9.93 29.14
N CYS A 193 -29.77 -11.17 29.16
CA CYS A 193 -31.16 -11.54 28.87
C CYS A 193 -31.71 -12.29 30.08
N SER A 194 -32.43 -11.55 30.91
CA SER A 194 -33.40 -12.10 31.86
C SER A 194 -34.40 -12.99 31.14
N VAL A 195 -34.58 -14.22 31.61
CA VAL A 195 -35.83 -14.96 31.39
C VAL A 195 -36.44 -15.22 32.77
N SER A 196 -37.70 -14.85 32.85
CA SER A 196 -38.60 -14.87 34.03
C SER A 196 -38.72 -16.24 34.69
#